data_AF-A0A3S2W5C3-F1
#
_entry.id   AF-A0A3S2W5C3-F1
#
_cell.length_a   1.000
_cell.length_b   1.000
_cell.length_c   1.000
_cell.angle_alpha   90.00
_cell.angle_beta   90.00
_cell.angle_gamma   90.00
#
_symmetry.space_group_name_H-M   'P 1'
#
loop_
_entity.id
_entity.type
_entity.pdbx_description
1 polymer ?
#
loop_
_entity_poly.entity_id
_entity_poly.type
_entity_poly.pdbx_seq_one_letter_code
_entity_poly.pdbx_strand_id
1 'polypeptide(L)'
;MTSKRLISRWNDKGLTLVELLAVIVIIGIIAAIAVPSVIKVIHDMRDKSFVANAWNMKEAADFYIKEATTSGNGANERITYKELVDNGYMSKFNDPDTDNILPPSDDSYVTIYSNETIAVCIKGEKRNLCTNEGEEQAIQYKDLKTSLILSN
;
A
#
# COMPACT_ATOMS: atom_id res chain seq x y z
N MET A 1 -30.70 -13.20 -66.81
CA MET A 1 -31.58 -13.89 -65.84
C MET A 1 -30.98 -13.70 -64.45
N THR A 2 -31.41 -12.66 -63.75
CA THR A 2 -30.81 -12.16 -62.50
C THR A 2 -31.34 -12.91 -61.29
N SER A 3 -30.49 -13.71 -60.64
CA SER A 3 -30.81 -14.42 -59.40
C SER A 3 -30.86 -13.42 -58.23
N LYS A 4 -32.05 -13.26 -57.66
CA LYS A 4 -32.36 -12.37 -56.52
C LYS A 4 -31.83 -13.04 -55.24
N ARG A 5 -30.85 -12.43 -54.57
CA ARG A 5 -30.35 -12.86 -53.25
C ARG A 5 -31.38 -12.53 -52.17
N LEU A 6 -31.78 -13.52 -51.38
CA LEU A 6 -32.63 -13.36 -50.19
C LEU A 6 -31.74 -13.05 -48.98
N ILE A 7 -31.80 -11.83 -48.47
CA ILE A 7 -31.18 -11.44 -47.21
C ILE A 7 -32.18 -11.79 -46.10
N SER A 8 -31.89 -12.79 -45.27
CA SER A 8 -32.69 -13.08 -44.09
C SER A 8 -32.43 -11.99 -43.04
N ARG A 9 -33.47 -11.23 -42.69
CA ARG A 9 -33.42 -10.28 -41.59
C ARG A 9 -33.54 -11.09 -40.30
N TRP A 10 -32.43 -11.31 -39.62
CA TRP A 10 -32.45 -11.87 -38.28
C TRP A 10 -33.24 -10.92 -37.39
N ASN A 11 -34.15 -11.50 -36.63
CA ASN A 11 -35.13 -10.79 -35.83
C ASN A 11 -34.44 -10.23 -34.58
N ASP A 12 -34.15 -8.92 -34.58
CA ASP A 12 -33.73 -8.19 -33.39
C ASP A 12 -34.92 -8.07 -32.42
N LYS A 13 -35.22 -9.17 -31.71
CA LYS A 13 -36.10 -9.10 -30.54
C LYS A 13 -35.34 -8.34 -29.45
N GLY A 14 -35.70 -7.08 -29.24
CA GLY A 14 -35.18 -6.29 -28.14
C GLY A 14 -35.51 -6.92 -26.78
N LEU A 15 -34.60 -6.74 -25.82
CA LEU A 15 -34.83 -7.10 -24.42
C LEU A 15 -36.06 -6.38 -23.89
N THR A 16 -36.88 -7.08 -23.11
CA THR A 16 -38.02 -6.43 -22.44
C THR A 16 -37.54 -5.69 -21.18
N LEU A 17 -38.23 -4.61 -20.81
CA LEU A 17 -37.91 -3.85 -19.59
C LEU A 17 -37.97 -4.70 -18.32
N VAL A 18 -38.85 -5.71 -18.29
CA VAL A 18 -39.03 -6.62 -17.15
C VAL A 18 -37.82 -7.54 -16.97
N GLU A 19 -37.25 -8.05 -18.07
CA GLU A 19 -36.04 -8.89 -18.01
C GLU A 19 -34.85 -8.09 -17.49
N LEU A 20 -34.68 -6.84 -17.93
CA LEU A 20 -33.62 -5.97 -17.44
C LEU A 20 -33.82 -5.60 -15.95
N LEU A 21 -35.07 -5.37 -15.54
CA LEU A 21 -35.42 -5.07 -14.15
C LEU A 21 -35.05 -6.24 -13.22
N ALA A 22 -35.39 -7.47 -13.60
CA ALA A 22 -35.07 -8.65 -12.80
C ALA A 22 -33.56 -8.79 -12.54
N VAL A 23 -32.72 -8.50 -13.55
CA VAL A 23 -31.25 -8.56 -13.42
C VAL A 23 -30.73 -7.48 -12.46
N ILE A 24 -31.22 -6.24 -12.56
CA ILE A 24 -30.78 -5.16 -11.68
C ILE A 24 -31.16 -5.43 -10.22
N VAL A 25 -32.32 -6.03 -9.97
CA VAL A 25 -32.74 -6.43 -8.61
C VAL A 25 -31.77 -7.47 -8.03
N ILE A 26 -31.43 -8.50 -8.81
CA ILE A 26 -30.47 -9.53 -8.36
C ILE A 26 -29.08 -8.93 -8.10
N ILE A 27 -28.57 -8.09 -9.02
CA ILE A 27 -27.28 -7.40 -8.83
C ILE A 27 -27.32 -6.49 -7.60
N GLY A 28 -28.45 -5.81 -7.34
CA GLY A 28 -28.63 -4.95 -6.18
C GLY A 28 -28.53 -5.71 -4.86
N ILE A 29 -29.15 -6.88 -4.76
CA ILE A 29 -29.08 -7.74 -3.56
C ILE A 29 -27.64 -8.24 -3.35
N ILE A 30 -26.97 -8.71 -4.41
CA ILE A 30 -25.58 -9.18 -4.33
C ILE A 30 -24.66 -8.03 -3.92
N ALA A 31 -24.80 -6.85 -4.55
CA ALA A 31 -23.97 -5.68 -4.27
C ALA A 31 -24.13 -5.21 -2.82
N ALA A 32 -25.34 -5.22 -2.25
CA ALA A 32 -25.59 -4.81 -0.88
C ALA A 32 -24.76 -5.60 0.16
N ILE A 33 -24.53 -6.90 -0.08
CA ILE A 33 -23.75 -7.76 0.82
C ILE A 33 -22.25 -7.71 0.46
N ALA A 34 -21.92 -7.68 -0.83
CA ALA A 34 -20.54 -7.77 -1.30
C ALA A 34 -19.74 -6.48 -1.02
N VAL A 35 -20.33 -5.30 -1.24
CA VAL A 35 -19.64 -4.01 -1.10
C VAL A 35 -18.99 -3.81 0.28
N PRO A 36 -19.68 -3.96 1.42
CA PRO A 36 -19.06 -3.77 2.73
C PRO A 36 -17.93 -4.77 3.01
N SER A 37 -18.06 -6.01 2.53
CA SER A 37 -17.01 -7.03 2.66
C SER A 37 -15.75 -6.66 1.88
N VAL A 38 -15.91 -6.19 0.65
CA VAL A 38 -14.78 -5.74 -0.19
C VAL A 38 -14.08 -4.53 0.42
N ILE A 39 -14.83 -3.56 0.95
CA ILE A 39 -14.26 -2.38 1.63
C ILE A 39 -13.39 -2.81 2.81
N LYS A 40 -13.85 -3.74 3.64
CA LYS A 40 -13.06 -4.26 4.76
C LYS A 40 -11.74 -4.89 4.29
N VAL A 41 -11.78 -5.72 3.25
CA VAL A 41 -10.57 -6.33 2.68
C VAL A 41 -9.62 -5.26 2.17
N ILE A 42 -10.13 -4.21 1.51
CA ILE A 42 -9.29 -3.09 1.05
C ILE A 42 -8.60 -2.41 2.23
N HIS A 43 -9.30 -2.13 3.34
CA HIS A 43 -8.67 -1.56 4.53
C HIS A 43 -7.57 -2.45 5.09
N ASP A 44 -7.83 -3.75 5.24
CA ASP A 44 -6.81 -4.71 5.71
C ASP A 44 -5.59 -4.76 4.77
N MET A 45 -5.80 -4.65 3.45
CA MET A 45 -4.71 -4.59 2.47
C MET A 45 -3.91 -3.30 2.59
N ARG A 46 -4.57 -2.15 2.82
CA ARG A 46 -3.89 -0.87 3.05
C ARG A 46 -3.02 -0.92 4.31
N ASP A 47 -3.53 -1.49 5.39
CA ASP A 47 -2.80 -1.66 6.64
C ASP A 47 -1.56 -2.53 6.44
N LYS A 48 -1.72 -3.67 5.76
CA LYS A 48 -0.61 -4.57 5.44
C LYS A 48 0.41 -3.92 4.50
N SER A 49 -0.05 -3.18 3.50
CA SER A 49 0.83 -2.46 2.58
C SER A 49 1.66 -1.40 3.30
N PHE A 50 1.07 -0.70 4.27
CA PHE A 50 1.80 0.30 5.05
C PHE A 50 2.89 -0.34 5.92
N VAL A 51 2.57 -1.46 6.60
CA VAL A 51 3.56 -2.24 7.34
C VAL A 51 4.63 -2.83 6.40
N ALA A 52 4.26 -3.26 5.20
CA ALA A 52 5.21 -3.76 4.20
C ALA A 52 6.18 -2.66 3.74
N ASN A 53 5.72 -1.41 3.58
CA ASN A 53 6.61 -0.29 3.27
C ASN A 53 7.67 -0.07 4.36
N ALA A 54 7.31 -0.24 5.64
CA ALA A 54 8.27 -0.22 6.74
C ALA A 54 9.30 -1.35 6.64
N TRP A 55 8.89 -2.58 6.28
CA TRP A 55 9.81 -3.69 6.03
C TRP A 55 10.73 -3.43 4.84
N ASN A 56 10.21 -2.87 3.75
CA ASN A 56 11.04 -2.50 2.61
C ASN A 56 12.09 -1.44 3.02
N MET A 57 11.72 -0.49 3.89
CA MET A 57 12.65 0.53 4.39
C MET A 57 13.74 -0.10 5.28
N LYS A 58 13.39 -1.15 6.03
CA LYS A 58 14.37 -1.99 6.75
C LYS A 58 15.41 -2.57 5.80
N GLU A 59 14.96 -3.25 4.76
CA GLU A 59 15.85 -3.95 3.82
C GLU A 59 16.79 -2.96 3.12
N ALA A 60 16.26 -1.80 2.71
CA ALA A 60 17.07 -0.72 2.13
C ALA A 60 18.13 -0.20 3.12
N ALA A 61 17.76 0.01 4.38
CA ALA A 61 18.70 0.41 5.43
C ALA A 61 19.74 -0.68 5.72
N ASP A 62 19.36 -1.96 5.75
CA ASP A 62 20.29 -3.07 5.91
C ASP A 62 21.33 -3.13 4.78
N PHE A 63 20.93 -2.82 3.53
CA PHE A 63 21.87 -2.70 2.41
C PHE A 63 22.81 -1.50 2.59
N TYR A 64 22.28 -0.33 2.96
CA TYR A 64 23.08 0.86 3.24
C TYR A 64 24.15 0.60 4.32
N ILE A 65 23.76 -0.04 5.43
CA ILE A 65 24.67 -0.35 6.53
C ILE A 65 25.78 -1.30 6.09
N LYS A 66 25.46 -2.33 5.28
CA LYS A 66 26.45 -3.29 4.76
C LYS A 66 27.49 -2.59 3.88
N GLU A 67 27.08 -1.63 3.06
CA GLU A 67 28.00 -0.85 2.24
C GLU A 67 28.85 0.11 3.08
N ALA A 68 28.24 0.82 4.03
CA ALA A 68 28.94 1.73 4.93
C ALA A 68 30.01 1.00 5.77
N THR A 69 29.64 -0.14 6.38
CA THR A 69 30.54 -0.97 7.19
C THR A 69 31.71 -1.54 6.37
N THR A 70 31.47 -1.93 5.12
CA THR A 70 32.55 -2.36 4.20
C THR A 70 33.49 -1.22 3.85
N SER A 71 32.98 0.01 3.78
CA SER A 71 33.75 1.22 3.45
C SER A 71 34.51 1.81 4.63
N GLY A 72 34.39 1.22 5.84
CA GLY A 72 35.05 1.69 7.05
C GLY A 72 34.39 2.91 7.70
N ASN A 73 33.26 3.39 7.16
CA ASN A 73 32.43 4.42 7.77
C ASN A 73 31.40 3.71 8.67
N GLY A 74 31.41 4.00 9.97
CA GLY A 74 30.34 3.52 10.85
C GLY A 74 28.98 4.00 10.35
N ALA A 75 27.95 3.14 10.44
CA ALA A 75 26.60 3.57 10.12
C ALA A 75 26.07 4.52 11.20
N ASN A 76 25.35 5.56 10.79
CA ASN A 76 24.66 6.47 11.71
C ASN A 76 23.65 5.69 12.57
N GLU A 77 23.38 6.15 13.80
CA GLU A 77 22.36 5.55 14.67
C GLU A 77 20.94 5.68 14.09
N ARG A 78 20.75 6.63 13.18
CA ARG A 78 19.50 6.91 12.49
C ARG A 78 19.77 7.14 11.01
N ILE A 79 19.02 6.44 10.16
CA ILE A 79 19.01 6.64 8.71
C ILE A 79 17.61 7.13 8.32
N THR A 80 17.53 8.24 7.59
CA THR A 80 16.25 8.80 7.15
C THR A 80 15.79 8.19 5.83
N TYR A 81 14.48 8.22 5.60
CA TYR A 81 13.89 7.82 4.32
C TYR A 81 14.46 8.66 3.16
N LYS A 82 14.67 9.96 3.39
CA LYS A 82 15.37 10.84 2.46
C LYS A 82 16.74 10.31 2.05
N GLU A 83 17.56 9.94 3.03
CA GLU A 83 18.90 9.42 2.78
C GLU A 83 18.88 8.13 1.95
N LEU A 84 17.95 7.21 2.24
CA LEU A 84 17.81 5.95 1.49
C LEU A 84 17.40 6.18 0.04
N VAL A 85 16.53 7.15 -0.22
CA VAL A 85 16.08 7.48 -1.58
C VAL A 85 17.15 8.25 -2.34
N ASP A 86 17.76 9.27 -1.73
CA ASP A 86 18.74 10.13 -2.36
C ASP A 86 20.02 9.35 -2.74
N ASN A 87 20.42 8.37 -1.91
CA ASN A 87 21.53 7.47 -2.21
C ASN A 87 21.16 6.25 -3.07
N GLY A 88 19.89 6.12 -3.48
CA GLY A 88 19.45 5.09 -4.43
C GLY A 88 19.27 3.68 -3.86
N TYR A 89 19.21 3.52 -2.53
CA TYR A 89 18.94 2.23 -1.88
C TYR A 89 17.46 1.84 -1.91
N MET A 90 16.58 2.82 -2.13
CA MET A 90 15.13 2.60 -2.17
C MET A 90 14.44 3.55 -3.15
N SER A 91 13.44 3.04 -3.87
CA SER A 91 12.48 3.86 -4.61
C SER A 91 11.45 4.48 -3.68
N LYS A 92 10.89 5.63 -4.07
CA LYS A 92 9.76 6.21 -3.36
C LYS A 92 8.58 5.24 -3.35
N PHE A 93 7.96 5.04 -2.19
CA PHE A 93 6.76 4.20 -2.07
C PHE A 93 5.47 5.05 -2.15
N ASN A 94 4.38 4.41 -2.55
CA ASN A 94 3.06 5.02 -2.60
C ASN A 94 2.36 4.92 -1.23
N ASP A 95 1.62 5.95 -0.87
CA ASP A 95 0.71 5.93 0.28
C ASP A 95 -0.50 5.03 -0.05
N PRO A 96 -0.78 3.98 0.74
CA PRO A 96 -1.86 3.04 0.43
C PRO A 96 -3.28 3.65 0.55
N ASP A 97 -3.45 4.79 1.23
CA ASP A 97 -4.74 5.47 1.34
C ASP A 97 -5.01 6.48 0.24
N THR A 98 -3.98 7.21 -0.19
CA THR A 98 -4.14 8.31 -1.15
C THR A 98 -3.59 7.99 -2.54
N ASP A 99 -2.84 6.90 -2.67
CA ASP A 99 -2.14 6.48 -3.90
C ASP A 99 -1.11 7.52 -4.40
N ASN A 100 -0.80 8.51 -3.56
CA ASN A 100 0.22 9.51 -3.84
C ASN A 100 1.61 8.96 -3.52
N ILE A 101 2.61 9.45 -4.24
CA ILE A 101 4.01 9.15 -3.93
C ILE A 101 4.41 9.95 -2.70
N LEU A 102 4.84 9.28 -1.63
CA LEU A 102 5.30 9.97 -0.43
C LEU A 102 6.66 10.62 -0.68
N PRO A 103 6.77 11.96 -0.50
CA PRO A 103 8.02 12.65 -0.72
C PRO A 103 9.07 12.18 0.29
N PRO A 104 10.34 12.03 -0.11
CA PRO A 104 11.41 11.70 0.82
C PRO A 104 11.53 12.76 1.91
N SER A 105 11.37 12.37 3.17
CA SER A 105 11.42 13.24 4.33
C SER A 105 12.30 12.66 5.44
N ASP A 106 12.68 13.51 6.39
CA ASP A 106 13.45 13.12 7.58
C ASP A 106 12.55 12.65 8.74
N ASP A 107 11.23 12.82 8.57
CA ASP A 107 10.22 12.39 9.55
C ASP A 107 10.04 10.88 9.57
N SER A 108 10.32 10.21 8.45
CA SER A 108 10.37 8.75 8.36
C SER A 108 11.83 8.29 8.42
N TYR A 109 12.13 7.33 9.30
CA TYR A 109 13.48 6.89 9.58
C TYR A 109 13.54 5.49 10.18
N VAL A 110 14.73 4.90 10.10
CA VAL A 110 15.08 3.63 10.74
C VAL A 110 16.14 3.90 11.79
N THR A 111 16.07 3.21 12.92
CA THR A 111 17.12 3.25 13.94
C THR A 111 17.95 1.98 13.92
N ILE A 112 19.23 2.15 14.21
CA ILE A 112 20.24 1.10 14.13
C ILE A 112 20.84 0.88 15.51
N TYR A 113 21.07 -0.38 15.84
CA TYR A 113 21.87 -0.75 16.98
C TYR A 113 22.85 -1.85 16.57
N SER A 114 24.14 -1.64 16.82
CA SER A 114 25.19 -2.62 16.50
C SER A 114 25.20 -3.07 15.02
N ASN A 115 25.03 -2.13 14.08
CA ASN A 115 24.94 -2.37 12.64
C ASN A 115 23.74 -3.22 12.19
N GLU A 116 22.71 -3.32 13.01
CA GLU A 116 21.45 -3.98 12.66
C GLU A 116 20.28 -3.00 12.82
N THR A 117 19.34 -3.02 11.88
CA THR A 117 18.13 -2.21 11.96
C THR A 117 17.15 -2.78 12.98
N ILE A 118 16.83 -2.02 14.03
CA ILE A 118 16.03 -2.50 15.15
C ILE A 118 14.62 -1.94 15.18
N ALA A 119 14.43 -0.69 14.75
CA ALA A 119 13.13 -0.03 14.81
C ALA A 119 12.90 0.90 13.62
N VAL A 120 11.63 1.21 13.39
CA VAL A 120 11.15 2.00 12.26
C VAL A 120 10.13 3.02 12.71
N CYS A 121 10.23 4.21 12.15
CA CYS A 121 9.18 5.21 12.15
C CYS A 121 8.87 5.56 10.69
N ILE A 122 7.63 5.33 10.28
CA ILE A 122 7.14 5.71 8.94
C ILE A 122 5.88 6.56 9.09
N LYS A 123 5.84 7.69 8.39
CA LYS A 123 4.69 8.59 8.34
C LYS A 123 4.14 8.62 6.90
N GLY A 124 2.87 8.27 6.77
CA GLY A 124 2.07 8.52 5.58
C GLY A 124 1.26 9.79 5.71
N GLU A 125 0.37 10.06 4.76
CA GLU A 125 -0.48 11.25 4.78
C GLU A 125 -1.59 11.12 5.83
N LYS A 126 -2.27 9.98 5.89
CA LYS A 126 -3.40 9.75 6.80
C LYS A 126 -3.05 8.93 8.04
N ARG A 127 -1.90 8.25 8.03
CA ARG A 127 -1.53 7.28 9.06
C ARG A 127 -0.04 7.32 9.36
N ASN A 128 0.35 6.83 10.53
CA ASN A 128 1.74 6.67 10.92
C ASN A 128 1.98 5.35 11.69
N LEU A 129 3.24 4.95 11.74
CA LEU A 129 3.80 3.90 12.59
C LEU A 129 4.98 4.50 13.33
N CYS A 130 4.74 5.58 14.08
CA CYS A 130 5.76 6.34 14.80
C CYS A 130 5.38 6.57 16.26
N THR A 131 4.46 5.78 16.81
CA THR A 131 4.00 5.93 18.19
C THR A 131 4.08 4.61 18.90
N ASN A 132 4.81 4.58 20.02
CA ASN A 132 4.87 3.43 20.91
C ASN A 132 4.54 3.91 22.32
N GLU A 133 3.63 3.20 23.00
CA GLU A 133 3.18 3.52 24.37
C GLU A 133 2.63 4.95 24.56
N GLY A 134 2.16 5.60 23.49
CA GLY A 134 1.57 6.95 23.55
C GLY A 134 2.57 8.10 23.37
N GLU A 135 3.85 7.79 23.16
CA GLU A 135 4.89 8.75 22.79
C GLU A 135 5.35 8.54 21.34
N GLU A 136 5.72 9.64 20.67
CA GLU A 136 6.19 9.61 19.29
C GLU A 136 7.61 9.04 19.23
N GLN A 137 7.73 7.74 18.96
CA GLN A 137 8.98 7.01 18.90
C GLN A 137 8.92 5.85 17.90
N ALA A 138 10.08 5.42 17.42
CA ALA A 138 10.20 4.32 16.47
C ALA A 138 9.76 2.98 17.10
N ILE A 139 9.08 2.15 16.30
CA ILE A 139 8.54 0.85 16.71
C ILE A 139 9.53 -0.24 16.34
N GLN A 140 9.85 -1.14 17.27
CA GLN A 140 10.76 -2.25 16.99
C GLN A 140 10.16 -3.19 15.93
N TYR A 141 10.98 -3.64 14.98
CA TYR A 141 10.53 -4.54 13.91
C TYR A 141 9.92 -5.85 14.44
N LYS A 142 10.40 -6.34 15.60
CA LYS A 142 9.87 -7.54 16.26
C LYS A 142 8.42 -7.36 16.74
N ASP A 143 8.03 -6.13 17.06
CA ASP A 143 6.72 -5.77 17.60
C ASP A 143 5.82 -5.14 16.53
N LEU A 144 6.35 -4.93 15.32
CA LEU A 144 5.67 -4.25 14.22
C LEU A 144 4.43 -5.03 13.77
N LYS A 145 3.26 -4.44 13.98
CA LYS A 145 1.95 -5.02 13.67
C LYS A 145 1.03 -3.95 13.11
N THR A 146 0.03 -4.38 12.33
CA THR A 146 -1.00 -3.48 11.78
C THR A 146 -1.82 -2.78 12.87
N SER A 147 -1.91 -3.35 14.07
CA SER A 147 -2.61 -2.74 15.22
C SER A 147 -1.93 -1.49 15.79
N LEU A 148 -0.65 -1.25 15.45
CA LEU A 148 0.10 -0.08 15.89
C LEU A 148 -0.03 1.09 14.92
N ILE A 149 -0.75 0.92 13.81
CA ILE A 149 -1.05 2.00 12.88
C ILE A 149 -1.98 2.99 13.58
N LEU A 150 -1.56 4.24 13.65
CA LEU A 150 -2.39 5.34 14.13
C LEU A 150 -2.77 6.26 12.98
N SER A 151 -3.96 6.85 13.07
CA SER A 151 -4.31 7.98 12.20
C SER A 151 -3.48 9.18 12.60
N ASN A 152 -3.00 9.93 11.60
CA ASN A 152 -2.53 11.29 11.82
C ASN A 152 -3.70 12.21 12.21
#